data_AF-A0A0E3ZZC1-F1
#
_entry.id   AF-A0A0E3ZZC1-F1
#
_cell.length_a   1.000
_cell.length_b   1.000
_cell.length_c   1.000
_cell.angle_alpha   90.00
_cell.angle_beta   90.00
_cell.angle_gamma   90.00
#
_symmetry.space_group_name_H-M   'P 1'
#
loop_
_entity.id
_entity.type
_entity.pdbx_description
1 polymer ?
#
loop_
_entity_poly.entity_id
_entity_poly.type
_entity_poly.pdbx_seq_one_letter_code
_entity_poly.pdbx_strand_id
1 'polypeptide(L)'
;MTSHTNDLKQQIEHILHWEQSSHWRLRDFESLSHLVFLHTNRQLDARELQAFWTSSAVPSQSFLDTLARYADYADWNEFCIRNFYGEVDLGDEAVALHAPMWEIPIKWVILLCWLSLVVSVLVAILLVWKH
;
A
#
# COMPACT_ATOMS: atom_id res chain seq x y z
N MET A 1 8.64 -19.98 -3.64
CA MET A 1 7.29 -19.54 -3.23
C MET A 1 7.28 -18.66 -1.99
N THR A 2 8.27 -18.74 -1.09
CA THR A 2 8.37 -17.86 0.10
C THR A 2 8.91 -16.46 -0.18
N SER A 3 9.48 -16.21 -1.36
CA SER A 3 10.03 -14.90 -1.75
C SER A 3 8.93 -13.83 -1.81
N HIS A 4 7.88 -14.09 -2.59
CA HIS A 4 6.78 -13.14 -2.78
C HIS A 4 6.09 -12.74 -1.47
N THR A 5 5.99 -13.65 -0.50
CA THR A 5 5.37 -13.32 0.79
C THR A 5 6.22 -12.35 1.60
N ASN A 6 7.55 -12.35 1.43
CA ASN A 6 8.42 -11.36 2.05
C ASN A 6 8.33 -10.01 1.33
N ASP A 7 8.23 -10.01 -0.01
CA ASP A 7 8.02 -8.79 -0.78
C ASP A 7 6.72 -8.09 -0.36
N LEU A 8 5.66 -8.88 -0.11
CA LEU A 8 4.38 -8.36 0.36
C LEU A 8 4.50 -7.73 1.75
N LYS A 9 5.20 -8.39 2.67
CA LYS A 9 5.46 -7.85 4.02
C LYS A 9 6.19 -6.51 3.93
N GLN A 10 7.25 -6.44 3.12
CA GLN A 10 8.03 -5.22 2.92
C GLN A 10 7.20 -4.09 2.31
N GLN A 11 6.35 -4.39 1.34
CA GLN A 11 5.50 -3.39 0.73
C GLN A 11 4.47 -2.83 1.72
N ILE A 12 3.88 -3.69 2.55
CA ILE A 12 2.97 -3.28 3.62
C ILE A 12 3.71 -2.43 4.67
N GLU A 13 4.92 -2.82 5.07
CA GLU A 13 5.77 -2.02 5.98
C GLU A 13 6.05 -0.63 5.41
N HIS A 14 6.34 -0.54 4.11
CA HIS A 14 6.55 0.72 3.41
C HIS A 14 5.28 1.59 3.39
N ILE A 15 4.10 1.01 3.14
CA ILE A 15 2.81 1.71 3.14
C ILE A 15 2.49 2.28 4.54
N LEU A 16 2.80 1.52 5.59
CA LEU A 16 2.50 1.90 6.97
C LEU A 16 3.45 2.97 7.51
N HIS A 17 4.69 3.05 6.99
CA HIS A 17 5.75 3.90 7.52
C HIS A 17 6.00 3.69 9.03
N TRP A 18 5.77 2.46 9.51
CA TRP A 18 6.02 2.07 10.90
C TRP A 18 7.48 1.63 11.09
N GLU A 19 7.88 1.35 12.34
CA GLU A 19 9.15 0.67 12.60
C GLU A 19 9.18 -0.72 11.95
N GLN A 20 10.36 -1.33 11.89
CA GLN A 20 10.53 -2.66 11.31
C GLN A 20 9.62 -3.69 12.00
N SER A 21 9.03 -4.61 11.23
CA SER A 21 8.08 -5.60 11.76
C SER A 21 8.61 -6.53 12.84
N SER A 22 9.94 -6.63 12.97
CA SER A 22 10.64 -7.29 14.08
C SER A 22 10.32 -6.68 15.45
N HIS A 23 9.90 -5.41 15.49
CA HIS A 23 9.59 -4.67 16.73
C HIS A 23 8.09 -4.60 17.02
N TRP A 24 7.25 -5.07 16.10
CA TRP A 24 5.80 -5.00 16.23
C TRP A 24 5.30 -5.86 17.38
N ARG A 25 4.38 -5.29 18.16
CA ARG A 25 3.64 -5.97 19.21
C ARG A 25 2.25 -6.32 18.70
N LEU A 26 1.53 -7.14 19.46
CA LEU A 26 0.15 -7.53 19.12
C LEU A 26 -0.76 -6.31 18.83
N ARG A 27 -0.57 -5.21 19.56
CA ARG A 27 -1.30 -3.95 19.34
C ARG A 27 -1.09 -3.36 17.94
N ASP A 28 0.11 -3.48 17.40
CA ASP A 28 0.43 -2.97 16.06
C ASP A 28 -0.28 -3.83 15.01
N PHE A 29 -0.34 -5.16 15.22
CA PHE A 29 -1.14 -6.06 14.39
C PHE A 29 -2.66 -5.83 14.51
N GLU A 30 -3.17 -5.45 15.68
CA GLU A 30 -4.57 -5.01 15.84
C GLU A 30 -4.84 -3.73 15.05
N SER A 31 -3.90 -2.78 15.08
CA SER A 31 -3.98 -1.55 14.29
C SER A 31 -3.95 -1.84 12.78
N LEU A 32 -3.07 -2.75 12.35
CA LEU A 32 -3.00 -3.19 10.95
C LEU A 32 -4.30 -3.89 10.52
N SER A 33 -4.83 -4.80 11.35
CA SER A 33 -6.11 -5.46 11.12
C SER A 33 -7.22 -4.44 10.88
N HIS A 34 -7.27 -3.39 11.70
CA HIS A 34 -8.24 -2.32 11.55
C HIS A 34 -8.04 -1.53 10.24
N LEU A 35 -6.80 -1.21 9.87
CA LEU A 35 -6.50 -0.51 8.61
C LEU A 35 -6.87 -1.36 7.38
N VAL A 36 -6.55 -2.65 7.41
CA VAL A 36 -6.92 -3.60 6.36
C VAL A 36 -8.43 -3.69 6.23
N PHE A 37 -9.15 -3.76 7.36
CA PHE A 37 -10.61 -3.76 7.36
C PHE A 37 -11.18 -2.47 6.75
N LEU A 38 -10.67 -1.30 7.13
CA LEU A 38 -11.13 -0.02 6.58
C LEU A 38 -10.91 0.10 5.07
N HIS A 39 -9.86 -0.52 4.53
CA HIS A 39 -9.53 -0.43 3.11
C HIS A 39 -10.23 -1.52 2.27
N THR A 40 -10.29 -2.74 2.78
CA THR A 40 -10.73 -3.93 2.01
C THR A 40 -12.13 -4.43 2.40
N ASN A 41 -12.72 -3.87 3.45
CA ASN A 41 -13.95 -4.33 4.10
C ASN A 41 -13.90 -5.80 4.55
N ARG A 42 -12.70 -6.34 4.78
CA ARG A 42 -12.48 -7.70 5.22
C ARG A 42 -11.67 -7.72 6.50
N GLN A 43 -12.20 -8.41 7.50
CA GLN A 43 -11.56 -8.52 8.80
C GLN A 43 -10.53 -9.66 8.78
N LEU A 44 -9.31 -9.35 9.19
CA LEU A 44 -8.25 -10.33 9.42
C LEU A 44 -7.91 -10.36 10.91
N ASP A 45 -7.68 -11.54 11.48
CA ASP A 45 -7.33 -11.64 12.89
C ASP A 45 -5.90 -11.13 13.15
N ALA A 46 -5.72 -10.38 14.24
CA ALA A 46 -4.42 -9.81 14.59
C ALA A 46 -3.36 -10.89 14.92
N ARG A 47 -3.77 -12.05 15.44
CA ARG A 47 -2.86 -13.18 15.70
C ARG A 47 -2.51 -13.92 14.42
N GLU A 48 -3.44 -14.00 13.46
CA GLU A 48 -3.15 -14.52 12.12
C GLU A 48 -2.15 -13.62 11.38
N LEU A 49 -2.31 -12.30 11.48
CA LEU A 49 -1.33 -11.33 10.97
C LEU A 49 0.02 -11.50 11.67
N GLN A 50 0.04 -11.56 13.01
CA GLN A 50 1.28 -11.79 13.74
C GLN A 50 1.98 -13.09 13.31
N ALA A 51 1.22 -14.18 13.17
CA ALA A 51 1.75 -15.46 12.69
C ALA A 51 2.29 -15.36 11.27
N PHE A 52 1.64 -14.62 10.37
CA PHE A 52 2.15 -14.39 9.02
C PHE A 52 3.50 -13.66 9.02
N TRP A 53 3.68 -12.64 9.86
CA TRP A 53 4.96 -11.92 9.92
C TRP A 53 6.08 -12.73 10.57
N THR A 54 5.77 -13.46 11.65
CA THR A 54 6.75 -14.19 12.46
C THR A 54 7.06 -15.60 11.95
N SER A 55 6.14 -16.23 11.23
CA SER A 55 6.29 -17.59 10.71
C SER A 55 6.53 -17.57 9.20
N SER A 56 7.18 -18.64 8.72
CA SER A 56 7.28 -18.95 7.29
C SER A 56 6.06 -19.73 6.77
N ALA A 57 5.05 -19.96 7.62
CA ALA A 57 3.83 -20.65 7.23
C ALA A 57 3.08 -19.86 6.16
N VAL A 58 2.73 -20.54 5.06
CA VAL A 58 1.96 -19.93 3.97
C VAL A 58 0.50 -19.82 4.42
N PRO A 59 -0.05 -18.61 4.58
CA PRO A 59 -1.43 -18.43 4.99
C PRO A 59 -2.38 -18.80 3.84
N SER A 60 -3.70 -18.81 4.12
CA SER A 60 -4.69 -19.11 3.08
C SER A 60 -4.61 -18.12 1.91
N GLN A 61 -4.95 -18.56 0.70
CA GLN A 61 -4.97 -17.69 -0.47
C GLN A 61 -5.85 -16.46 -0.25
N SER A 62 -7.00 -16.63 0.40
CA SER A 62 -7.91 -15.52 0.71
C SER A 62 -7.33 -14.49 1.69
N PHE A 63 -6.41 -14.90 2.56
CA PHE A 63 -5.67 -13.99 3.44
C PHE A 63 -4.65 -13.18 2.62
N LEU A 64 -3.91 -13.84 1.73
CA LEU A 64 -2.97 -13.18 0.82
C LEU A 64 -3.68 -12.21 -0.13
N ASP A 65 -4.84 -12.58 -0.67
CA ASP A 65 -5.66 -11.70 -1.51
C ASP A 65 -6.08 -10.43 -0.77
N THR A 66 -6.43 -10.57 0.51
CA THR A 66 -6.85 -9.43 1.33
C THR A 66 -5.68 -8.48 1.59
N LEU A 67 -4.50 -9.01 1.89
CA LEU A 67 -3.29 -8.21 2.08
C LEU A 67 -2.78 -7.59 0.77
N ALA A 68 -2.88 -8.31 -0.36
CA ALA A 68 -2.55 -7.78 -1.67
C ALA A 68 -3.47 -6.61 -2.04
N ARG A 69 -4.78 -6.73 -1.75
CA ARG A 69 -5.74 -5.61 -1.89
C ARG A 69 -5.44 -4.45 -0.98
N TYR A 70 -5.00 -4.69 0.24
CA TYR A 70 -4.53 -3.62 1.12
C TYR A 70 -3.31 -2.87 0.54
N ALA A 71 -2.47 -3.59 -0.23
CA ALA A 71 -1.36 -3.02 -0.98
C ALA A 71 -1.74 -2.50 -2.38
N ASP A 72 -3.05 -2.33 -2.67
CA ASP A 72 -3.57 -1.78 -3.94
C ASP A 72 -3.46 -2.71 -5.17
N TYR A 73 -3.42 -4.03 -4.96
CA TYR A 73 -3.51 -5.05 -6.02
C TYR A 73 -4.90 -5.70 -6.08
N ALA A 74 -5.35 -6.23 -7.22
CA ALA A 74 -6.66 -6.89 -7.27
C ALA A 74 -6.70 -8.20 -6.45
N ASP A 75 -5.60 -8.95 -6.50
CA ASP A 75 -5.44 -10.24 -5.82
C ASP A 75 -3.96 -10.62 -5.64
N TRP A 76 -3.72 -11.72 -4.93
CA TRP A 76 -2.38 -12.23 -4.64
C TRP A 76 -1.61 -12.63 -5.91
N ASN A 77 -2.31 -13.18 -6.91
CA ASN A 77 -1.69 -13.62 -8.15
C ASN A 77 -1.23 -12.42 -8.97
N GLU A 78 -2.02 -11.33 -9.03
CA GLU A 78 -1.58 -10.07 -9.64
C GLU A 78 -0.32 -9.52 -8.95
N PHE A 79 -0.28 -9.53 -7.61
CA PHE A 79 0.90 -9.14 -6.85
C PHE A 79 2.12 -9.98 -7.24
N CYS A 80 1.99 -11.31 -7.27
CA CYS A 80 3.08 -12.21 -7.66
C CYS A 80 3.57 -11.92 -9.07
N ILE A 81 2.67 -11.74 -10.04
CA ILE A 81 3.05 -11.47 -11.43
C ILE A 81 3.80 -10.14 -11.51
N ARG A 82 3.26 -9.06 -10.94
CA ARG A 82 3.87 -7.73 -11.00
C ARG A 82 5.24 -7.67 -10.34
N ASN A 83 5.42 -8.33 -9.19
CA ASN A 83 6.73 -8.38 -8.53
C ASN A 83 7.69 -9.41 -9.13
N PHE A 84 7.22 -10.43 -9.85
CA PHE A 84 8.08 -11.34 -10.60
C PHE A 84 8.70 -10.66 -11.83
N TYR A 85 7.96 -9.80 -12.51
CA TYR A 85 8.46 -9.03 -13.66
C TYR A 85 9.40 -7.87 -13.29
N GLY A 86 9.51 -7.51 -12.01
CA GLY A 86 10.48 -6.51 -11.54
C GLY A 86 11.93 -7.01 -11.52
N GLU A 87 12.17 -8.33 -11.55
CA GLU A 87 13.51 -8.93 -11.49
C GLU A 87 14.02 -9.40 -12.86
N VAL A 88 13.16 -9.51 -13.87
CA VAL A 88 13.54 -9.91 -15.23
C VAL A 88 13.65 -8.68 -16.12
N ASP A 89 14.87 -8.12 -16.17
CA ASP A 89 15.32 -7.31 -17.31
C ASP A 89 15.13 -8.13 -18.60
N LEU A 90 14.14 -7.77 -19.41
CA LEU A 90 14.09 -8.11 -20.81
C LEU A 90 13.71 -6.84 -21.57
N GLY A 91 14.73 -6.34 -22.27
CA GLY A 91 14.58 -5.30 -23.26
C GLY A 91 13.60 -5.67 -24.37
N ASP A 92 13.19 -4.61 -25.05
CA ASP A 92 12.59 -4.60 -26.37
C ASP A 92 11.21 -5.29 -26.54
N GLU A 93 10.23 -4.46 -26.92
CA GLU A 93 9.05 -4.82 -27.72
C GLU A 93 7.77 -5.40 -27.06
N ALA A 94 7.38 -4.87 -25.89
CA ALA A 94 5.97 -4.93 -25.46
C ALA A 94 5.45 -3.64 -24.78
N VAL A 95 6.00 -2.49 -25.18
CA VAL A 95 5.78 -1.15 -24.58
C VAL A 95 4.44 -0.49 -24.97
N ALA A 96 3.35 -1.23 -25.21
CA ALA A 96 2.16 -0.59 -25.80
C ALA A 96 0.78 -0.81 -25.17
N LEU A 97 0.58 -1.59 -24.09
CA LEU A 97 -0.79 -1.69 -23.54
C LEU A 97 -0.97 -1.52 -22.03
N HIS A 98 -0.01 -1.84 -21.18
CA HIS A 98 -0.22 -1.66 -19.73
C HIS A 98 1.06 -1.20 -19.06
N ALA A 99 1.41 0.07 -19.29
CA ALA A 99 2.20 0.79 -18.31
C ALA A 99 1.50 0.64 -16.94
N PRO A 100 2.24 0.31 -15.86
CA PRO A 100 1.68 0.33 -14.53
C PRO A 100 1.32 1.78 -14.22
N MET A 101 0.07 2.14 -14.50
CA MET A 101 -0.50 3.38 -14.03
C MET A 101 -0.55 3.24 -12.52
N TRP A 102 0.50 3.74 -11.88
CA TRP A 102 0.53 3.99 -10.46
C TRP A 102 -0.63 4.95 -10.21
N GLU A 103 -1.76 4.40 -9.78
CA GLU A 103 -2.91 5.20 -9.42
C GLU A 103 -2.44 6.11 -8.30
N ILE A 104 -2.24 7.38 -8.65
CA ILE A 104 -1.86 8.43 -7.72
C ILE A 104 -2.87 8.31 -6.58
N PRO A 105 -2.45 7.96 -5.35
CA PRO A 105 -3.40 7.68 -4.29
C PRO A 105 -4.27 8.92 -4.17
N ILE A 106 -5.58 8.79 -4.38
CA ILE A 106 -6.51 9.94 -4.52
C ILE A 106 -6.36 10.91 -3.33
N LYS A 107 -5.88 10.40 -2.20
CA LYS A 107 -5.43 11.14 -1.01
C LYS A 107 -4.41 12.26 -1.31
N TRP A 108 -3.42 12.04 -2.17
CA TRP A 108 -2.43 13.06 -2.57
C TRP A 108 -3.03 14.10 -3.51
N VAL A 109 -3.97 13.71 -4.37
CA VAL A 109 -4.69 14.66 -5.24
C VAL A 109 -5.54 15.61 -4.39
N ILE A 110 -6.24 15.09 -3.39
CA ILE A 110 -7.01 15.89 -2.43
C ILE A 110 -6.08 16.84 -1.65
N LEU A 111 -4.92 16.36 -1.21
CA LEU A 111 -3.93 17.16 -0.49
C LEU A 111 -3.34 18.29 -1.36
N LEU A 112 -3.03 18.01 -2.62
CA LEU A 112 -2.57 19.01 -3.60
C LEU A 112 -3.67 20.04 -3.92
N CYS A 113 -4.92 19.61 -4.07
CA CYS A 113 -6.06 20.51 -4.27
C CYS A 113 -6.26 21.45 -3.07
N TRP A 114 -6.17 20.93 -1.84
CA TRP A 114 -6.26 21.76 -0.64
C TRP A 114 -5.15 22.79 -0.55
N LEU A 115 -3.91 22.41 -0.87
CA LEU A 115 -2.76 23.33 -0.85
C LEU A 115 -2.94 24.46 -1.88
N SER A 116 -3.42 24.14 -3.09
CA SER A 116 -3.73 25.13 -4.13
C SER A 116 -4.80 26.13 -3.67
N LEU A 117 -5.86 25.65 -3.02
CA LEU A 117 -6.96 26.47 -2.52
C LEU A 117 -6.50 27.43 -1.41
N VAL A 118 -5.67 26.94 -0.48
CA VAL A 118 -5.08 27.75 0.60
C VAL A 118 -4.16 28.85 0.06
N VAL A 119 -3.29 28.52 -0.92
CA VAL A 119 -2.39 29.51 -1.54
C VAL A 119 -3.19 30.61 -2.25
N SER A 120 -4.27 30.26 -2.96
CA SER A 120 -5.12 31.23 -3.65
C SER A 120 -5.79 32.21 -2.67
N VAL A 121 -6.30 31.71 -1.55
CA VAL A 121 -6.90 32.53 -0.49
C VAL A 121 -5.86 33.44 0.16
N LEU A 122 -4.66 32.95 0.46
CA LEU A 122 -3.57 33.76 1.02
C LEU A 122 -3.16 34.91 0.10
N VAL A 123 -3.06 34.67 -1.21
CA VAL A 123 -2.74 35.71 -2.20
C VAL A 123 -3.83 36.78 -2.24
N ALA A 124 -5.11 36.39 -2.18
CA ALA A 124 -6.22 37.34 -2.14
C ALA A 124 -6.19 38.22 -0.88
N ILE A 125 -5.90 37.63 0.29
CA ILE A 125 -5.78 38.36 1.56
C ILE A 125 -4.61 39.36 1.52
N LEU A 126 -3.46 38.94 1.00
CA LEU A 126 -2.29 39.82 0.85
C LEU A 126 -2.54 41.00 -0.09
N LEU A 127 -3.33 40.81 -1.15
CA LEU A 127 -3.71 41.88 -2.06
C LEU A 127 -4.66 42.88 -1.41
N VAL A 128 -5.60 42.41 -0.59
CA VAL A 128 -6.52 43.28 0.16
C VAL A 128 -5.80 44.11 1.22
N TRP A 129 -4.77 43.55 1.87
CA TRP A 129 -4.00 44.27 2.89
C TRP A 129 -2.96 45.25 2.33
N LYS A 130 -2.59 45.11 1.05
CA LYS A 130 -1.63 46.02 0.40
C LYS A 130 -2.31 47.24 -0.23
N HIS A 131 -3.65 47.30 -0.27
CA HIS A 131 -4.40 48.44 -0.78
C HIS A 131 -4.92 49.32 0.34
#